data_AF-A0A937BRQ6-F1
#
_entry.id   AF-A0A937BRQ6-F1
#
_cell.length_a   1.000
_cell.length_b   1.000
_cell.length_c   1.000
_cell.angle_alpha   90.00
_cell.angle_beta   90.00
_cell.angle_gamma   90.00
#
_symmetry.space_group_name_H-M   'P 1'
#
loop_
_entity.id
_entity.type
_entity.pdbx_description
1 polymer ?
#
loop_
_entity_poly.entity_id
_entity_poly.type
_entity_poly.pdbx_seq_one_letter_code
_entity_poly.pdbx_strand_id
1 'polypeptide(L)'
;MFRKLVEDIIYSKRPMLGIKNQMHSGNIILAGHSGAYRLIAHIIHQGGLPIQEVLLFDGLYGQLDKFKPWILSDKNHSFVHWYTNKGGGTDEVSDTLMNQLKRENIEFRLVEETIPETQLPQKATDPFCS
;
A
#
# COMPACT_ATOMS: atom_id res chain seq x y z
N MET A 1 -0.36 17.94 -10.48
CA MET A 1 -1.80 17.86 -10.11
C MET A 1 -1.97 17.43 -8.65
N PHE A 2 -1.33 16.33 -8.23
CA PHE A 2 -1.37 15.86 -6.82
C PHE A 2 -0.91 16.89 -5.79
N ARG A 3 0.23 17.58 -6.00
CA ARG A 3 0.69 18.65 -5.12
C ARG A 3 -0.38 19.70 -4.80
N LYS A 4 -1.09 20.18 -5.83
CA LYS A 4 -2.16 21.17 -5.66
C LYS A 4 -3.31 20.63 -4.83
N LEU A 5 -3.70 19.37 -5.03
CA LEU A 5 -4.72 18.72 -4.21
C LEU A 5 -4.30 18.66 -2.72
N VAL A 6 -3.05 18.28 -2.45
CA VAL A 6 -2.52 18.23 -1.07
C VAL A 6 -2.49 19.64 -0.45
N GLU A 7 -2.02 20.64 -1.20
CA GLU A 7 -2.00 22.04 -0.78
C GLU A 7 -3.42 22.55 -0.47
N ASP A 8 -4.39 22.27 -1.33
CA ASP A 8 -5.79 22.69 -1.15
C ASP A 8 -6.44 22.02 0.07
N ILE A 9 -6.18 20.73 0.30
CA ILE A 9 -6.69 20.02 1.49
C ILE A 9 -6.07 20.58 2.77
N ILE A 10 -4.75 20.74 2.81
CA ILE A 10 -4.06 21.31 3.97
C ILE A 10 -4.58 22.73 4.23
N TYR A 11 -4.72 23.54 3.19
CA TYR A 11 -5.20 24.91 3.33
C TYR A 11 -6.66 24.96 3.84
N SER A 12 -7.55 24.16 3.25
CA SER A 12 -8.98 24.17 3.58
C SER A 12 -9.32 23.49 4.91
N LYS A 13 -8.50 22.53 5.38
CA LYS A 13 -8.79 21.72 6.58
C LYS A 13 -7.76 21.87 7.70
N ARG A 14 -6.78 22.76 7.57
CA ARG A 14 -5.73 23.05 8.59
C ARG A 14 -6.26 23.14 10.03
N PRO A 15 -7.34 23.89 10.32
CA PRO A 15 -7.86 24.03 11.68
C PRO A 15 -8.43 22.72 12.24
N MET A 16 -9.02 21.88 11.37
CA MET A 16 -9.66 20.63 11.76
C MET A 16 -8.67 19.47 11.91
N LEU A 17 -7.56 19.51 11.16
CA LEU A 17 -6.55 18.45 11.14
C LEU A 17 -5.47 18.62 12.23
N GLY A 18 -5.56 19.66 13.07
CA GLY A 18 -4.58 19.91 14.14
C GLY A 18 -3.15 20.14 13.62
N ILE A 19 -3.01 20.50 12.34
CA ILE A 19 -1.70 20.65 11.68
C ILE A 19 -1.03 21.90 12.24
N LYS A 20 0.03 21.71 13.03
CA LYS A 20 0.88 22.82 13.50
C LYS A 20 1.53 23.50 12.30
N ASN A 21 1.68 24.83 12.35
CA ASN A 21 2.23 25.66 11.26
C ASN A 21 3.62 25.25 10.74
N GLN A 22 4.32 24.34 11.41
CA GLN A 22 5.68 23.90 11.11
C GLN A 22 5.73 22.51 10.43
N MET A 23 4.58 21.89 10.17
CA MET A 23 4.53 20.59 9.52
C MET A 23 4.78 20.77 8.02
N HIS A 24 6.02 20.57 7.59
CA HIS A 24 6.39 20.55 6.19
C HIS A 24 5.80 19.30 5.51
N SER A 25 5.38 19.43 4.26
CA SER A 25 4.87 18.33 3.41
C SER A 25 5.93 17.28 3.05
N GLY A 26 7.03 17.20 3.81
CA GLY A 26 8.14 16.27 3.57
C GLY A 26 7.85 14.85 4.03
N ASN A 27 6.94 14.66 4.99
CA ASN A 27 6.63 13.34 5.56
C ASN A 27 5.28 12.84 5.06
N ILE A 28 5.18 12.53 3.76
CA ILE A 28 3.95 11.99 3.17
C ILE A 28 4.05 10.46 3.13
N ILE A 29 3.05 9.82 3.74
CA ILE A 29 2.81 8.38 3.68
C ILE A 29 1.61 8.15 2.76
N LEU A 30 1.75 7.27 1.78
CA LEU A 30 0.66 6.88 0.88
C LEU A 30 0.18 5.47 1.24
N ALA A 31 -1.06 5.38 1.68
CA ALA A 31 -1.71 4.11 1.97
C ALA A 31 -2.83 3.85 0.97
N GLY A 32 -2.96 2.61 0.49
CA GLY A 32 -3.99 2.25 -0.47
C GLY A 32 -4.28 0.76 -0.54
N HIS A 33 -5.54 0.42 -0.78
CA HIS A 33 -6.02 -0.95 -0.92
C HIS A 33 -6.35 -1.30 -2.38
N SER A 34 -6.12 -2.55 -2.79
CA SER A 34 -6.52 -3.07 -4.10
C SER A 34 -6.05 -2.15 -5.23
N GLY A 35 -6.97 -1.58 -6.04
CA GLY A 35 -6.65 -0.72 -7.17
C GLY A 35 -5.88 0.59 -6.88
N ALA A 36 -5.75 0.99 -5.62
CA ALA A 36 -5.04 2.20 -5.24
C ALA A 36 -3.55 2.19 -5.63
N TYR A 37 -2.94 1.01 -5.81
CA TYR A 37 -1.54 0.90 -6.25
C TYR A 37 -1.26 1.64 -7.56
N ARG A 38 -2.22 1.66 -8.50
CA ARG A 38 -2.06 2.37 -9.77
C ARG A 38 -1.93 3.86 -9.54
N LEU A 39 -2.81 4.42 -8.70
CA LEU A 39 -2.79 5.83 -8.37
C LEU A 39 -1.50 6.20 -7.64
N ILE A 40 -1.11 5.41 -6.63
CA ILE A 40 0.10 5.62 -5.85
C ILE A 40 1.35 5.58 -6.76
N ALA A 41 1.43 4.63 -7.69
CA ALA A 41 2.52 4.55 -8.66
C ALA A 41 2.65 5.82 -9.52
N HIS A 42 1.53 6.42 -9.92
CA HIS A 42 1.53 7.70 -10.66
C HIS A 42 1.88 8.88 -9.76
N ILE A 43 1.44 8.88 -8.49
CA ILE A 43 1.80 9.92 -7.52
C ILE A 43 3.31 9.91 -7.25
N ILE A 44 3.93 8.74 -7.10
CA ILE A 44 5.39 8.64 -6.92
C ILE A 44 6.14 9.29 -8.08
N HIS A 45 5.72 9.01 -9.33
CA HIS A 45 6.43 9.51 -10.50
C HIS A 45 6.08 10.94 -10.91
N GLN A 46 4.84 11.38 -10.68
CA GLN A 46 4.28 12.62 -11.24
C GLN A 46 3.68 13.54 -10.17
N GLY A 47 3.73 13.16 -8.90
CA GLY A 47 3.04 13.85 -7.80
C GLY A 47 3.70 15.15 -7.38
N GLY A 48 5.01 15.29 -7.59
CA GLY A 48 5.77 16.51 -7.31
C GLY A 48 5.94 16.82 -5.82
N LEU A 49 5.75 15.83 -4.96
CA LEU A 49 6.00 15.88 -3.53
C LEU A 49 6.82 14.65 -3.13
N PRO A 50 7.78 14.79 -2.20
CA PRO A 50 8.53 13.65 -1.70
C PRO A 50 7.60 12.71 -0.93
N ILE A 51 7.65 11.42 -1.27
CA ILE A 51 6.90 10.36 -0.60
C ILE A 51 7.90 9.53 0.20
N GLN A 52 7.68 9.42 1.50
CA GLN A 52 8.60 8.72 2.40
C GLN A 52 8.26 7.23 2.52
N GLU A 53 6.97 6.91 2.52
CA GLU A 53 6.50 5.56 2.77
C GLU A 53 5.25 5.23 1.95
N VAL A 54 5.17 3.97 1.53
CA VAL A 54 4.04 3.42 0.79
C VAL A 54 3.55 2.15 1.50
N LEU A 55 2.26 2.14 1.83
CA LEU A 55 1.55 1.01 2.44
C LEU A 55 0.50 0.50 1.44
N LEU A 56 0.73 -0.69 0.89
CA LEU A 56 -0.23 -1.35 0.01
C LEU A 56 -0.89 -2.51 0.73
N PHE A 57 -2.22 -2.52 0.75
CA PHE A 57 -3.03 -3.59 1.32
C PHE A 57 -3.67 -4.37 0.17
N ASP A 58 -3.33 -5.65 0.02
CA ASP A 58 -3.76 -6.54 -1.06
C ASP A 58 -3.85 -5.75 -2.38
N GLY A 59 -2.73 -5.24 -2.85
CA GLY A 59 -2.75 -4.20 -3.88
C GLY A 59 -1.60 -4.25 -4.87
N LEU A 60 -0.57 -5.06 -4.64
CA LEU A 60 0.57 -5.11 -5.56
C LEU A 60 0.26 -6.01 -6.77
N TYR A 61 -0.56 -5.51 -7.70
CA TYR A 61 -0.93 -6.24 -8.92
C TYR A 61 -0.13 -5.80 -10.16
N GLY A 62 0.84 -4.88 -10.01
CA GLY A 62 1.68 -4.41 -11.12
C GLY A 62 2.37 -3.08 -10.84
N GLN A 63 2.82 -2.40 -11.90
CA GLN A 63 3.56 -1.13 -11.86
C GLN A 63 4.90 -1.19 -11.09
N LEU A 64 5.51 -2.38 -10.99
CA LEU A 64 6.82 -2.54 -10.37
C LEU A 64 7.88 -1.60 -10.98
N ASP A 65 7.84 -1.38 -12.29
CA ASP A 65 8.76 -0.48 -12.98
C ASP A 65 8.71 0.97 -12.48
N LYS A 66 7.64 1.34 -11.75
CA LYS A 66 7.48 2.64 -11.11
C LYS A 66 7.85 2.63 -9.63
N PHE A 67 7.53 1.56 -8.92
CA PHE A 67 7.88 1.43 -7.50
C PHE A 67 9.38 1.20 -7.31
N LYS A 68 9.99 0.33 -8.12
CA LYS A 68 11.42 -0.01 -8.03
C LYS A 68 12.37 1.19 -8.08
N PRO A 69 12.32 2.07 -9.10
CA PRO A 69 13.24 3.21 -9.15
C PRO A 69 13.04 4.16 -7.96
N TRP A 70 11.84 4.23 -7.39
CA TRP A 70 11.58 5.01 -6.18
C TRP A 70 12.15 4.34 -4.92
N ILE A 71 11.94 3.03 -4.72
CA ILE A 71 12.53 2.31 -3.56
C ILE A 71 14.07 2.42 -3.60
N LEU A 72 14.66 2.30 -4.80
CA LEU A 72 16.11 2.34 -4.97
C LEU A 72 16.72 3.75 -4.91
N SER A 73 15.91 4.82 -5.02
CA SER A 73 16.45 6.19 -5.07
C SER A 73 16.86 6.72 -3.70
N ASP A 74 16.25 6.23 -2.61
CA ASP A 74 16.60 6.60 -1.24
C ASP A 74 16.40 5.41 -0.30
N LYS A 75 17.41 5.13 0.53
CA LYS A 75 17.37 4.06 1.54
C LYS A 75 16.40 4.34 2.68
N ASN A 76 15.97 5.58 2.84
CA ASN A 76 14.97 5.94 3.83
C ASN A 76 13.54 5.62 3.35
N HIS A 77 13.33 5.32 2.06
CA HIS A 77 12.01 4.97 1.55
C HIS A 77 11.56 3.62 2.10
N SER A 78 10.35 3.59 2.67
CA SER A 78 9.73 2.38 3.20
C SER A 78 8.64 1.90 2.26
N PHE A 79 8.71 0.64 1.83
CA PHE A 79 7.65 -0.01 1.06
C PHE A 79 7.13 -1.22 1.82
N VAL A 80 5.86 -1.17 2.22
CA VAL A 80 5.18 -2.24 2.95
C VAL A 80 4.05 -2.78 2.09
N HIS A 81 4.08 -4.09 1.84
CA HIS A 81 2.98 -4.82 1.22
C HIS A 81 2.34 -5.75 2.26
N TRP A 82 1.12 -5.40 2.64
CA TRP A 82 0.22 -6.24 3.41
C TRP A 82 -0.56 -7.13 2.45
N TYR A 83 -0.47 -8.44 2.59
CA TYR A 83 -1.18 -9.40 1.74
C TYR A 83 -1.95 -10.42 2.58
N THR A 84 -3.05 -10.92 2.01
CA THR A 84 -3.92 -11.91 2.65
C THR A 84 -3.80 -13.22 1.86
N ASN A 85 -3.21 -14.26 2.46
CA ASN A 85 -3.03 -15.56 1.82
C ASN A 85 -4.27 -16.45 2.04
N LYS A 86 -5.34 -16.21 1.27
CA LYS A 86 -6.62 -16.94 1.42
C LYS A 86 -7.04 -17.77 0.20
N GLY A 87 -6.15 -17.99 -0.77
CA GLY A 87 -6.40 -18.87 -1.90
C GLY A 87 -7.34 -18.24 -2.94
N GLY A 88 -7.23 -16.93 -3.15
CA GLY A 88 -7.90 -16.21 -4.23
C GLY A 88 -6.95 -15.98 -5.41
N GLY A 89 -7.47 -15.88 -6.63
CA GLY A 89 -6.64 -15.73 -7.86
C GLY A 89 -5.71 -14.50 -7.89
N THR A 90 -5.83 -13.58 -6.93
CA THR A 90 -4.94 -12.43 -6.71
C THR A 90 -3.63 -12.78 -6.01
N ASP A 91 -3.53 -13.97 -5.43
CA ASP A 91 -2.37 -14.46 -4.69
C ASP A 91 -1.21 -14.76 -5.67
N GLU A 92 -1.50 -15.37 -6.82
CA GLU A 92 -0.48 -15.76 -7.81
C GLU A 92 0.24 -14.56 -8.47
N VAL A 93 -0.49 -13.48 -8.75
CA VAL A 93 0.08 -12.27 -9.35
C VAL A 93 0.90 -11.50 -8.33
N SER A 94 0.40 -11.40 -7.09
CA SER A 94 1.14 -10.80 -5.98
C SER A 94 2.42 -11.60 -5.70
N ASP A 95 2.34 -12.92 -5.65
CA ASP A 95 3.48 -13.83 -5.44
C ASP A 95 4.55 -13.70 -6.52
N THR A 96 4.14 -13.60 -7.78
CA THR A 96 5.07 -13.43 -8.91
C THR A 96 5.85 -12.12 -8.79
N LEU A 97 5.19 -11.04 -8.41
CA LEU A 97 5.80 -9.71 -8.25
C LEU A 97 6.66 -9.64 -6.97
N MET A 98 6.23 -10.27 -5.89
CA MET A 98 7.02 -10.40 -4.65
C MET A 98 8.29 -11.23 -4.89
N ASN A 99 8.19 -12.33 -5.63
CA ASN A 99 9.33 -13.14 -6.03
C ASN A 99 10.29 -12.35 -6.93
N GLN A 100 9.77 -11.46 -7.78
CA GLN A 100 10.60 -10.58 -8.58
C GLN A 100 11.36 -9.57 -7.70
N LEU A 101 10.71 -8.93 -6.73
CA LEU A 101 11.37 -8.01 -5.79
C LEU A 101 12.46 -8.72 -4.95
N LYS A 102 12.19 -9.96 -4.49
CA LYS A 102 13.18 -10.80 -3.79
C LYS A 102 14.37 -11.15 -4.66
N ARG A 103 14.15 -11.56 -5.92
CA ARG A 103 15.23 -11.87 -6.87
C ARG A 103 16.11 -10.67 -7.17
N GLU A 104 15.51 -9.48 -7.22
CA GLU A 104 16.22 -8.23 -7.50
C GLU A 104 16.83 -7.60 -6.23
N ASN A 105 16.73 -8.27 -5.08
CA ASN A 105 17.28 -7.85 -3.78
C ASN A 105 16.85 -6.44 -3.36
N ILE A 106 15.60 -6.09 -3.68
CA ILE A 106 15.02 -4.80 -3.31
C ILE A 106 14.51 -4.92 -1.87
N GLU A 107 14.77 -3.90 -1.04
CA GLU A 107 14.30 -3.89 0.35
C GLU A 107 12.80 -3.57 0.39
N PHE A 108 12.00 -4.49 0.93
CA PHE A 108 10.58 -4.29 1.17
C PHE A 108 10.11 -5.10 2.38
N ARG A 109 9.08 -4.60 3.07
CA ARG A 109 8.45 -5.31 4.17
C ARG A 109 7.21 -6.05 3.68
N LEU A 110 7.18 -7.34 3.95
CA LEU A 110 6.00 -8.18 3.77
C LEU A 110 5.35 -8.43 5.11
N VAL A 111 4.04 -8.23 5.18
CA VAL A 111 3.27 -8.56 6.37
C VAL A 111 2.03 -9.33 5.94
N GLU A 112 1.84 -10.51 6.51
CA GLU A 112 0.67 -11.34 6.27
C GLU A 112 -0.44 -10.96 7.23
N GLU A 113 -1.67 -10.81 6.72
CA GLU A 113 -2.84 -10.61 7.56
C GLU A 113 -3.24 -11.95 8.20
N THR A 114 -2.88 -12.13 9.47
CA THR A 114 -3.36 -13.25 10.28
C THR A 114 -4.67 -12.85 10.95
N ILE A 115 -5.79 -13.43 10.49
CA ILE A 115 -7.05 -13.30 11.23
C ILE A 115 -6.94 -14.18 12.47
N PRO A 116 -7.14 -13.64 13.68
CA PRO A 116 -7.27 -14.47 14.88
C PRO A 116 -8.41 -15.49 14.67
N GLU A 117 -8.21 -16.75 15.06
CA GLU A 117 -9.18 -17.85 14.88
C GLU A 117 -10.59 -17.58 15.45
N THR A 118 -10.80 -16.48 16.17
CA THR A 118 -12.05 -16.09 16.83
C THR A 118 -13.17 -15.59 15.90
N GLN A 119 -12.98 -15.53 14.58
CA GLN A 119 -14.01 -15.10 13.62
C GLN A 119 -14.30 -16.06 12.47
N LEU A 120 -13.88 -17.33 12.55
CA LEU A 120 -14.41 -18.35 11.64
C LEU A 120 -15.93 -18.46 11.85
N PRO A 121 -16.78 -18.24 10.83
CA PRO A 121 -18.17 -18.64 10.95
C PRO A 121 -18.17 -20.14 11.24
N GLN A 122 -18.78 -20.53 12.36
CA GLN A 122 -18.98 -21.93 12.67
C GLN A 122 -19.63 -22.58 11.45
N LYS A 123 -18.93 -23.57 10.89
CA LYS A 123 -19.42 -24.41 9.81
C LYS A 123 -20.84 -24.85 10.18
N ALA A 124 -21.85 -24.33 9.48
CA ALA A 124 -23.20 -24.83 9.61
C ALA A 124 -23.16 -26.29 9.15
N THR A 125 -23.18 -27.21 10.11
CA THR A 125 -23.45 -28.61 9.87
C THR A 125 -24.94 -28.70 9.56
N ASP A 126 -25.32 -28.61 8.28
CA ASP A 126 -26.66 -28.95 7.84
C ASP A 126 -26.84 -30.47 7.87
N PRO A 127 -27.76 -31.04 8.68
CA PRO A 127 -28.03 -32.46 8.71
C PRO A 127 -29.31 -32.75 7.94
N PHE A 128 -29.32 -32.61 6.62
CA PHE A 128 -30.43 -33.10 5.79
C PHE A 128 -29.93 -33.61 4.43
N CYS A 129 -29.38 -34.82 4.45
CA CYS A 129 -29.38 -35.73 3.32
C CYS A 129 -29.33 -37.16 3.86
N SER A 130 -30.50 -37.75 4.08
CA SER A 130 -30.80 -39.19 4.06
C SER A 130 -32.32 -39.36 4.06
#